data_AF-A0A7V7D720-F1
#
_entry.id   AF-A0A7V7D720-F1
#
_cell.length_a   1.000
_cell.length_b   1.000
_cell.length_c   1.000
_cell.angle_alpha   90.00
_cell.angle_beta   90.00
_cell.angle_gamma   90.00
#
_symmetry.space_group_name_H-M   'P 1'
#
loop_
_entity.id
_entity.type
_entity.pdbx_description
1 polymer ?
#
loop_
_entity_poly.entity_id
_entity_poly.type
_entity_poly.pdbx_seq_one_letter_code
_entity_poly.pdbx_strand_id
1 'polypeptide(L)'
;MAEVYPSDNELLNIQSDVETGVEYIPTGTSPYYLQFRKLLYRLLLAARRANDLRVYDEGGLDIGVKDGKFWLGTEMVSYDGSSGNTLGDDKADIYVYLDSAGNLVTDEYSSFPNMATTPHIRLAIVSTSDGDIESITDCRVGHNFVMPYEAGGVKKTNEVHIADDTLTVEESGSVHTNLGATGTITLTLPASAPEGTEFTFAVQAAQELRVDPGTAAIRDDSGLTADKYKTADAIGECLTLVADSNGDWATIAKHGMWTEEA
;
A
#
# COMPACT_ATOMS: atom_id res chain seq x y z
N MET A 1 -9.13 28.48 5.11
CA MET A 1 -8.20 29.36 5.86
C MET A 1 -7.11 29.77 4.89
N ALA A 2 -6.89 31.06 4.69
CA ALA A 2 -5.71 31.50 3.95
C ALA A 2 -4.51 31.41 4.89
N GLU A 3 -3.40 30.83 4.43
CA GLU A 3 -2.13 30.98 5.14
C GLU A 3 -1.80 32.48 5.19
N VAL A 4 -1.76 33.02 6.41
CA VAL A 4 -1.38 34.41 6.64
C VAL A 4 0.10 34.42 6.93
N TYR A 5 0.86 35.21 6.18
CA TYR A 5 2.27 35.41 6.46
C TYR A 5 2.45 35.98 7.88
N PRO A 6 3.44 35.50 8.66
CA PRO A 6 3.84 36.14 9.91
C PRO A 6 4.18 37.61 9.65
N SER A 7 3.89 38.45 10.63
CA SER A 7 4.24 39.87 10.55
C SER A 7 5.75 40.08 10.50
N ASP A 8 6.20 41.19 9.90
CA ASP A 8 7.62 41.55 9.83
C ASP A 8 8.28 41.56 11.22
N ASN A 9 7.54 41.95 12.26
CA ASN A 9 8.04 41.97 13.63
C ASN A 9 8.22 40.57 14.23
N GLU A 10 7.40 39.60 13.82
CA GLU A 10 7.59 38.19 14.21
C GLU A 10 8.81 37.61 13.50
N LEU A 11 8.93 37.83 12.19
CA LEU A 11 10.09 37.38 11.40
C LEU A 11 11.41 37.94 11.95
N LEU A 12 11.43 39.18 12.44
CA LEU A 12 12.63 39.83 12.97
C LEU A 12 13.13 39.23 14.30
N ASN A 13 12.23 38.61 15.08
CA ASN A 13 12.53 38.08 16.41
C ASN A 13 12.75 36.56 16.42
N ILE A 14 12.48 35.89 15.29
CA ILE A 14 12.71 34.46 15.12
C ILE A 14 14.20 34.19 14.89
N GLN A 15 14.85 33.50 15.84
CA GLN A 15 16.29 33.20 15.80
C GLN A 15 16.59 31.74 15.45
N SER A 16 15.64 30.83 15.67
CA SER A 16 15.72 29.44 15.23
C SER A 16 14.34 28.84 14.99
N ASP A 17 14.29 27.85 14.13
CA ASP A 17 13.11 27.03 13.87
C ASP A 17 13.09 25.87 14.88
N VAL A 18 12.02 25.81 15.68
CA VAL A 18 11.94 24.85 16.80
C VAL A 18 11.71 23.41 16.34
N GLU A 19 11.16 23.20 15.15
CA GLU A 19 10.86 21.86 14.63
C GLU A 19 12.07 21.23 13.95
N THR A 20 12.83 22.02 13.20
CA THR A 20 14.01 21.58 12.46
C THR A 20 15.31 21.84 13.20
N GLY A 21 15.30 22.66 14.26
CA GLY A 21 16.49 23.07 15.01
C GLY A 21 17.42 24.02 14.25
N VAL A 22 16.92 24.62 13.16
CA VAL A 22 17.71 25.45 12.24
C VAL A 22 17.73 26.91 12.70
N GLU A 23 18.91 27.46 12.93
CA GLU A 23 19.06 28.90 13.20
C GLU A 23 18.72 29.75 11.97
N TYR A 24 17.96 30.82 12.18
CA TYR A 24 17.70 31.85 11.18
C TYR A 24 18.83 32.88 11.16
N ILE A 25 19.02 33.51 10.01
CA ILE A 25 20.13 34.46 9.81
C ILE A 25 19.84 35.75 10.60
N PRO A 26 20.74 36.20 11.49
CA PRO A 26 20.55 37.44 12.22
C PRO A 26 20.52 38.65 11.26
N THR A 27 19.58 39.55 11.49
CA THR A 27 19.44 40.81 10.73
C THR A 27 20.75 41.59 10.74
N GLY A 28 21.22 42.02 9.55
CA GLY A 28 22.45 42.81 9.39
C GLY A 28 23.74 42.00 9.17
N THR A 29 23.66 40.67 9.04
CA THR A 29 24.84 39.83 8.78
C THR A 29 25.35 40.00 7.33
N SER A 30 26.60 40.40 7.15
CA SER A 30 27.28 40.47 5.85
C SER A 30 28.28 39.31 5.68
N PRO A 31 28.38 38.68 4.50
CA PRO A 31 27.69 39.00 3.25
C PRO A 31 26.30 38.35 3.13
N TYR A 32 25.29 39.20 2.95
CA TYR A 32 23.87 38.80 2.84
C TYR A 32 23.63 37.76 1.72
N TYR A 33 24.31 37.89 0.58
CA TYR A 33 24.12 37.00 -0.57
C TYR A 33 24.50 35.54 -0.27
N LEU A 34 25.49 35.29 0.60
CA LEU A 34 25.92 33.94 0.95
C LEU A 34 24.86 33.26 1.82
N GLN A 35 24.28 34.03 2.73
CA GLN A 35 23.24 33.56 3.63
C GLN A 35 21.93 33.27 2.87
N PHE A 36 21.56 34.14 1.93
CA PHE A 36 20.43 33.89 1.02
C PHE A 36 20.61 32.61 0.18
N ARG A 37 21.82 32.38 -0.37
CA ARG A 37 22.13 31.15 -1.11
C ARG A 37 22.03 29.90 -0.24
N LYS A 38 22.47 29.96 1.02
CA LYS A 38 22.34 28.85 1.98
C LYS A 38 20.87 28.54 2.29
N LEU A 39 20.04 29.56 2.46
CA LEU A 39 18.61 29.41 2.69
C LEU A 39 17.92 28.76 1.47
N LEU A 40 18.21 29.27 0.26
CA LEU A 40 17.69 28.70 -0.98
C LEU A 40 18.15 27.23 -1.15
N TYR A 41 19.42 26.94 -0.87
CA TYR A 41 19.95 25.58 -0.92
C TYR A 41 19.24 24.64 0.07
N ARG A 42 18.93 25.10 1.28
CA ARG A 42 18.16 24.30 2.26
C ARG A 42 16.73 24.08 1.82
N LEU A 43 16.06 25.10 1.30
CA LEU A 43 14.72 24.95 0.73
C LEU A 43 14.72 23.91 -0.38
N LEU A 44 15.72 23.94 -1.26
CA LEU A 44 15.89 22.95 -2.32
C LEU A 44 16.18 21.55 -1.77
N LEU A 45 16.95 21.41 -0.68
CA LEU A 45 17.16 20.11 -0.02
C LEU A 45 15.88 19.56 0.63
N ALA A 46 15.09 20.41 1.29
CA ALA A 46 13.82 20.01 1.89
C ALA A 46 12.79 19.62 0.81
N ALA A 47 12.72 20.40 -0.27
CA ALA A 47 11.87 20.11 -1.42
C ALA A 47 12.40 18.98 -2.32
N ARG A 48 13.69 18.60 -2.20
CA ARG A 48 14.29 17.53 -3.01
C ARG A 48 13.54 16.22 -2.82
N ARG A 49 13.27 15.82 -1.56
CA ARG A 49 12.58 14.56 -1.27
C ARG A 49 11.16 14.51 -1.85
N ALA A 50 10.48 15.65 -1.97
CA ALA A 50 9.17 15.71 -2.63
C ALA A 50 9.27 15.47 -4.15
N ASN A 51 10.47 15.60 -4.73
CA ASN A 51 10.75 15.33 -6.13
C ASN A 51 11.43 13.97 -6.36
N ASP A 52 11.71 13.18 -5.32
CA ASP A 52 12.25 11.83 -5.48
C ASP A 52 11.30 10.99 -6.34
N LEU A 53 11.86 10.21 -7.27
CA LEU A 53 11.12 9.35 -8.21
C LEU A 53 10.14 10.09 -9.13
N ARG A 54 10.21 11.41 -9.23
CA ARG A 54 9.33 12.20 -10.10
C ARG A 54 9.61 11.90 -11.57
N VAL A 55 8.55 11.60 -12.31
CA VAL A 55 8.58 11.55 -13.78
C VAL A 55 8.54 12.97 -14.33
N TYR A 56 9.36 13.25 -15.33
CA TYR A 56 9.41 14.54 -16.02
C TYR A 56 9.59 14.34 -17.53
N ASP A 57 9.06 15.28 -18.29
CA ASP A 57 9.16 15.35 -19.75
C ASP A 57 10.55 15.83 -20.19
N GLU A 58 11.18 15.10 -21.12
CA GLU A 58 12.48 15.45 -21.74
C GLU A 58 12.31 16.02 -23.17
N GLY A 59 11.08 16.05 -23.67
CA GLY A 59 10.67 16.50 -25.00
C GLY A 59 10.37 15.34 -25.94
N GLY A 60 9.36 15.52 -26.80
CA GLY A 60 8.93 14.45 -27.70
C GLY A 60 8.28 13.32 -26.92
N LEU A 61 8.69 12.08 -27.18
CA LEU A 61 8.17 10.90 -26.48
C LEU A 61 9.07 10.43 -25.33
N ASP A 62 10.11 11.18 -24.98
CA ASP A 62 11.07 10.78 -23.96
C ASP A 62 10.68 11.30 -22.58
N ILE A 63 10.66 10.40 -21.60
CA ILE A 63 10.56 10.76 -20.17
C ILE A 63 11.86 10.48 -19.43
N GLY A 64 12.11 11.31 -18.42
CA GLY A 64 13.08 11.04 -17.37
C GLY A 64 12.41 10.77 -16.03
N VAL A 65 13.11 10.05 -15.16
CA VAL A 65 12.67 9.76 -13.78
C VAL A 65 13.79 10.13 -12.83
N LYS A 66 13.48 10.94 -11.81
CA LYS A 66 14.48 11.34 -10.80
C LYS A 66 14.90 10.17 -9.93
N ASP A 67 16.09 10.27 -9.37
CA ASP A 67 16.59 9.37 -8.34
C ASP A 67 15.68 9.39 -7.10
N GLY A 68 15.74 8.33 -6.30
CA GLY A 68 14.94 8.24 -5.09
C GLY A 68 15.02 6.87 -4.43
N LYS A 69 14.23 6.70 -3.37
CA LYS A 69 14.20 5.45 -2.59
C LYS A 69 12.79 5.14 -2.14
N PHE A 70 12.48 3.86 -2.02
CA PHE A 70 11.22 3.39 -1.44
C PHE A 70 11.48 2.17 -0.55
N TRP A 71 10.51 1.88 0.33
CA TRP A 71 10.55 0.69 1.17
C TRP A 71 9.64 -0.38 0.59
N LEU A 72 10.14 -1.60 0.50
CA LEU A 72 9.36 -2.80 0.22
C LEU A 72 9.47 -3.74 1.43
N GLY A 73 8.42 -3.80 2.24
CA GLY A 73 8.47 -4.50 3.52
C GLY A 73 9.53 -3.89 4.44
N THR A 74 10.63 -4.62 4.67
CA THR A 74 11.77 -4.19 5.50
C THR A 74 13.02 -3.87 4.69
N GLU A 75 12.94 -3.90 3.37
CA GLU A 75 14.05 -3.58 2.48
C GLU A 75 13.91 -2.17 1.91
N MET A 76 15.01 -1.42 1.91
CA MET A 76 15.09 -0.11 1.27
C MET A 76 15.65 -0.28 -0.14
N VAL A 77 14.82 -0.06 -1.15
CA VAL A 77 15.21 -0.12 -2.57
C VAL A 77 15.61 1.29 -3.02
N SER A 78 16.75 1.41 -3.70
CA SER A 78 17.25 2.67 -4.25
C SER A 78 17.15 2.66 -5.77
N TYR A 79 16.78 3.80 -6.34
CA TYR A 79 16.72 4.03 -7.78
C TYR A 79 17.60 5.22 -8.14
N ASP A 80 18.55 5.01 -9.05
CA ASP A 80 19.55 6.03 -9.41
C ASP A 80 19.03 7.09 -10.41
N GLY A 81 17.77 6.97 -10.84
CA GLY A 81 17.20 7.80 -11.89
C GLY A 81 17.42 7.23 -13.29
N SER A 82 16.65 7.72 -14.26
CA SER A 82 16.84 7.42 -15.68
C SER A 82 16.44 8.58 -16.58
N SER A 83 16.90 8.55 -17.83
CA SER A 83 16.62 9.54 -18.88
C SER A 83 16.58 8.84 -20.24
N GLY A 84 15.88 9.42 -21.21
CA GLY A 84 15.76 8.90 -22.58
C GLY A 84 14.89 7.65 -22.65
N ASN A 85 13.88 7.54 -21.79
CA ASN A 85 12.94 6.42 -21.84
C ASN A 85 11.83 6.78 -22.84
N THR A 86 11.99 6.32 -24.08
CA THR A 86 11.04 6.60 -25.16
C THR A 86 9.74 5.83 -24.96
N LEU A 87 8.64 6.56 -24.97
CA LEU A 87 7.28 6.04 -24.85
C LEU A 87 6.65 5.74 -26.22
N GLY A 88 5.59 4.94 -26.22
CA GLY A 88 4.75 4.74 -27.40
C GLY A 88 3.98 6.02 -27.76
N ASP A 89 3.75 6.24 -29.05
CA ASP A 89 2.96 7.37 -29.57
C ASP A 89 1.45 7.05 -29.60
N ASP A 90 0.62 8.09 -29.62
CA ASP A 90 -0.84 8.02 -29.65
C ASP A 90 -1.44 7.10 -28.57
N LYS A 91 -0.96 7.23 -27.34
CA LYS A 91 -1.40 6.44 -26.18
C LYS A 91 -2.14 7.31 -25.18
N ALA A 92 -3.35 6.89 -24.84
CA ALA A 92 -4.14 7.56 -23.82
C ALA A 92 -3.53 7.41 -22.41
N ASP A 93 -3.05 6.21 -22.09
CA ASP A 93 -2.52 5.90 -20.76
C ASP A 93 -1.30 4.96 -20.85
N ILE A 94 -0.13 5.47 -20.50
CA ILE A 94 1.09 4.70 -20.28
C ILE A 94 1.39 4.72 -18.78
N TYR A 95 1.46 3.55 -18.17
CA TYR A 95 1.63 3.38 -16.73
C TYR A 95 3.11 3.24 -16.40
N VAL A 96 3.63 4.19 -15.63
CA VAL A 96 5.04 4.27 -15.24
C VAL A 96 5.18 3.91 -13.78
N TYR A 97 5.98 2.88 -13.49
CA TYR A 97 6.19 2.39 -12.12
C TYR A 97 7.59 1.79 -11.95
N LEU A 98 8.04 1.62 -10.70
CA LEU A 98 9.22 0.80 -10.38
C LEU A 98 8.77 -0.54 -9.82
N ASP A 99 9.33 -1.63 -10.35
CA ASP A 99 9.10 -2.98 -9.83
C ASP A 99 9.76 -3.19 -8.46
N SER A 100 9.56 -4.37 -7.86
CA SER A 100 10.16 -4.73 -6.57
C SER A 100 11.69 -4.71 -6.53
N ALA A 101 12.36 -4.81 -7.68
CA ALA A 101 13.81 -4.73 -7.81
C ALA A 101 14.29 -3.28 -8.09
N GLY A 102 13.37 -2.32 -8.25
CA GLY A 102 13.69 -0.93 -8.57
C GLY A 102 13.95 -0.69 -10.06
N ASN A 103 13.52 -1.58 -10.96
CA ASN A 103 13.62 -1.33 -12.40
C ASN A 103 12.43 -0.47 -12.87
N LEU A 104 12.72 0.46 -13.78
CA LEU A 104 11.68 1.25 -14.44
C LEU A 104 10.90 0.40 -15.44
N VAL A 105 9.58 0.44 -15.30
CA VAL A 105 8.64 -0.17 -16.23
C VAL A 105 7.72 0.89 -16.81
N THR A 106 7.55 0.83 -18.12
CA THR A 106 6.66 1.67 -18.91
C THR A 106 5.80 0.75 -19.76
N ASP A 107 4.55 0.56 -19.37
CA ASP A 107 3.65 -0.39 -20.02
C ASP A 107 2.29 0.23 -20.34
N GLU A 108 1.69 -0.26 -21.41
CA GLU A 108 0.36 0.14 -21.89
C GLU A 108 -0.72 -0.80 -21.33
N TYR A 109 -1.00 -0.68 -20.04
CA TYR A 109 -2.10 -1.39 -19.39
C TYR A 109 -3.42 -0.62 -19.47
N SER A 110 -4.52 -1.21 -19.03
CA SER A 110 -5.76 -0.47 -18.75
C SER A 110 -5.79 0.13 -17.34
N SER A 111 -4.85 -0.27 -16.47
CA SER A 111 -4.66 0.19 -15.10
C SER A 111 -3.29 -0.27 -14.58
N PHE A 112 -2.81 0.29 -13.46
CA PHE A 112 -1.63 -0.26 -12.78
C PHE A 112 -1.86 -1.74 -12.40
N PRO A 113 -0.81 -2.59 -12.45
CA PRO A 113 -0.90 -3.97 -11.98
C PRO A 113 -1.45 -4.08 -10.55
N ASN A 114 -1.95 -5.26 -10.18
CA ASN A 114 -2.33 -5.52 -8.79
C ASN A 114 -1.06 -5.61 -7.92
N MET A 115 -0.94 -4.79 -6.88
CA MET A 115 0.23 -4.77 -6.00
C MET A 115 0.38 -6.03 -5.14
N ALA A 116 -0.70 -6.79 -4.94
CA ALA A 116 -0.64 -8.06 -4.21
C ALA A 116 0.12 -9.13 -5.00
N THR A 117 -0.04 -9.15 -6.33
CA THR A 117 0.60 -10.13 -7.22
C THR A 117 1.88 -9.60 -7.86
N THR A 118 1.98 -8.28 -8.04
CA THR A 118 3.13 -7.61 -8.64
C THR A 118 3.49 -6.40 -7.78
N PRO A 119 4.32 -6.55 -6.74
CA PRO A 119 4.70 -5.42 -5.88
C PRO A 119 5.46 -4.35 -6.66
N HIS A 120 4.99 -3.09 -6.59
CA HIS A 120 5.58 -1.94 -7.28
C HIS A 120 5.25 -0.62 -6.57
N ILE A 121 5.95 0.45 -6.94
CA ILE A 121 5.60 1.83 -6.58
C ILE A 121 5.15 2.59 -7.83
N ARG A 122 3.96 3.19 -7.76
CA ARG A 122 3.38 3.96 -8.87
C ARG A 122 4.07 5.31 -8.98
N LEU A 123 4.49 5.68 -10.18
CA LEU A 123 5.13 6.96 -10.44
C LEU A 123 4.19 7.92 -11.17
N ALA A 124 3.73 7.54 -12.36
CA ALA A 124 2.88 8.41 -13.17
C ALA A 124 2.02 7.63 -14.18
N ILE A 125 1.01 8.33 -14.71
CA ILE A 125 0.31 7.96 -15.95
C ILE A 125 0.63 9.03 -16.98
N VAL A 126 1.09 8.62 -18.16
CA VAL A 126 1.51 9.52 -19.24
C VAL A 126 0.59 9.34 -20.45
N SER A 127 0.10 10.45 -21.03
CA SER A 127 -0.60 10.44 -22.32
C SER A 127 0.29 11.04 -23.40
N THR A 128 0.29 10.43 -24.59
CA THR A 128 1.08 10.84 -25.76
C THR A 128 0.19 11.00 -26.98
N SER A 129 0.50 11.99 -27.82
CA SER A 129 -0.20 12.27 -29.08
C SER A 129 0.71 13.04 -30.02
N ASP A 130 0.60 12.77 -31.31
CA ASP A 130 1.32 13.51 -32.36
C ASP A 130 2.85 13.58 -32.14
N GLY A 131 3.44 12.53 -31.57
CA GLY A 131 4.88 12.45 -31.31
C GLY A 131 5.37 13.27 -30.12
N ASP A 132 4.47 13.70 -29.23
CA ASP A 132 4.80 14.47 -28.03
C ASP A 132 4.03 13.97 -26.80
N ILE A 133 4.49 14.34 -25.61
CA ILE A 133 3.79 14.07 -24.35
C ILE A 133 2.72 15.14 -24.15
N GLU A 134 1.47 14.69 -24.03
CA GLU A 134 0.33 15.58 -23.77
C GLU A 134 0.17 15.85 -22.27
N SER A 135 0.32 14.82 -21.43
CA SER A 135 0.19 14.96 -19.97
C SER A 135 0.99 13.94 -19.18
N ILE A 136 1.43 14.35 -17.98
CA ILE A 136 2.01 13.47 -16.97
C ILE A 136 1.21 13.66 -15.68
N THR A 137 0.44 12.65 -15.30
CA THR A 137 -0.32 12.62 -14.05
C THR A 137 0.52 11.96 -12.96
N ASP A 138 0.85 12.70 -11.91
CA ASP A 138 1.65 12.19 -10.77
C ASP A 138 0.83 11.23 -9.90
N CYS A 139 1.27 9.98 -9.79
CA CYS A 139 0.61 8.93 -9.01
C CYS A 139 1.34 8.59 -7.70
N ARG A 140 2.44 9.29 -7.39
CA ARG A 140 3.26 9.03 -6.18
C ARG A 140 2.50 9.31 -4.89
N VAL A 141 1.47 10.16 -4.95
CA VAL A 141 0.61 10.50 -3.79
C VAL A 141 -0.05 9.26 -3.18
N GLY A 142 -0.33 8.22 -3.99
CA GLY A 142 -0.86 6.95 -3.50
C GLY A 142 0.05 6.22 -2.51
N HIS A 143 1.32 6.61 -2.41
CA HIS A 143 2.35 5.99 -1.58
C HIS A 143 2.97 6.93 -0.53
N ASN A 144 2.71 8.24 -0.59
CA ASN A 144 3.36 9.24 0.27
C ASN A 144 2.75 9.36 1.68
N PHE A 145 1.49 8.94 1.88
CA PHE A 145 0.81 9.04 3.16
C PHE A 145 0.07 7.73 3.47
N VAL A 146 0.70 6.87 4.28
CA VAL A 146 -0.04 5.82 4.99
C VAL A 146 -0.61 6.44 6.26
N MET A 147 -1.93 6.55 6.34
CA MET A 147 -2.62 6.84 7.61
C MET A 147 -2.99 5.52 8.27
N PRO A 148 -2.16 4.95 9.18
CA PRO A 148 -2.65 3.94 10.10
C PRO A 148 -3.70 4.61 11.00
N TYR A 149 -4.92 4.08 11.00
CA TYR A 149 -5.99 4.60 11.85
C TYR A 149 -5.97 3.84 13.17
N GLU A 150 -5.77 4.57 14.27
CA GLU A 150 -5.48 4.06 15.63
C GLU A 150 -4.21 3.21 15.75
N ALA A 151 -3.88 2.83 17.00
CA ALA A 151 -2.57 2.37 17.46
C ALA A 151 -2.06 1.06 16.81
N GLY A 152 -1.73 1.11 15.51
CA GLY A 152 -0.83 0.17 14.87
C GLY A 152 -1.35 -0.63 13.68
N GLY A 153 -2.34 -0.18 12.88
CA GLY A 153 -2.76 -0.96 11.70
C GLY A 153 -3.45 -0.19 10.57
N VAL A 154 -3.36 -0.74 9.36
CA VAL A 154 -4.28 -0.45 8.24
C VAL A 154 -5.63 -1.07 8.61
N LYS A 155 -6.73 -0.31 8.50
CA LYS A 155 -8.08 -0.83 8.75
C LYS A 155 -8.31 -2.07 7.89
N LYS A 156 -8.59 -3.22 8.52
CA LYS A 156 -9.02 -4.43 7.81
C LYS A 156 -10.41 -4.21 7.23
N THR A 157 -10.63 -4.61 5.98
CA THR A 157 -11.98 -4.68 5.40
C THR A 157 -12.80 -5.67 6.21
N ASN A 158 -14.01 -5.29 6.64
CA ASN A 158 -14.91 -6.18 7.36
C ASN A 158 -16.12 -6.48 6.48
N GLU A 159 -16.32 -7.75 6.17
CA GLU A 159 -17.41 -8.24 5.34
C GLU A 159 -18.35 -9.13 6.15
N VAL A 160 -19.64 -8.94 5.92
CA VAL A 160 -20.71 -9.65 6.62
C VAL A 160 -21.39 -10.61 5.65
N HIS A 161 -21.47 -11.87 6.05
CA HIS A 161 -22.01 -12.98 5.29
C HIS A 161 -23.34 -13.42 5.90
N ILE A 162 -24.38 -13.51 5.07
CA ILE A 162 -25.70 -14.07 5.42
C ILE A 162 -26.05 -15.33 4.62
N ALA A 163 -25.13 -15.77 3.75
CA ALA A 163 -25.18 -16.97 2.92
C ALA A 163 -23.74 -17.45 2.67
N ASP A 164 -23.60 -18.65 2.10
CA ASP A 164 -22.30 -19.20 1.70
C ASP A 164 -21.59 -18.30 0.69
N ASP A 165 -20.26 -18.30 0.74
CA ASP A 165 -19.43 -17.50 -0.16
C ASP A 165 -18.08 -18.19 -0.48
N THR A 166 -17.46 -17.78 -1.60
CA THR A 166 -16.13 -18.23 -2.02
C THR A 166 -15.18 -17.05 -2.05
N LEU A 167 -14.21 -17.07 -1.13
CA LEU A 167 -13.26 -15.99 -0.96
C LEU A 167 -12.19 -15.99 -2.06
N THR A 168 -11.71 -14.80 -2.38
CA THR A 168 -10.72 -14.53 -3.42
C THR A 168 -9.39 -14.08 -2.83
N VAL A 169 -8.28 -14.27 -3.54
CA VAL A 169 -6.95 -13.89 -3.05
C VAL A 169 -6.85 -12.38 -2.82
N GLU A 170 -7.60 -11.60 -3.58
CA GLU A 170 -7.70 -10.15 -3.49
C GLU A 170 -8.26 -9.65 -2.16
N GLU A 171 -8.97 -10.51 -1.42
CA GLU A 171 -9.57 -10.19 -0.13
C GLU A 171 -8.63 -10.43 1.05
N SER A 172 -7.40 -10.88 0.80
CA SER A 172 -6.38 -11.11 1.84
C SER A 172 -6.25 -9.92 2.81
N GLY A 173 -6.28 -10.22 4.11
CA GLY A 173 -6.21 -9.24 5.20
C GLY A 173 -7.57 -8.76 5.69
N SER A 174 -8.68 -9.23 5.12
CA SER A 174 -10.05 -8.94 5.56
C SER A 174 -10.46 -9.71 6.82
N VAL A 175 -11.61 -9.29 7.36
CA VAL A 175 -12.36 -9.96 8.43
C VAL A 175 -13.73 -10.35 7.87
N HIS A 176 -14.09 -11.63 7.97
CA HIS A 176 -15.38 -12.17 7.54
C HIS A 176 -16.22 -12.58 8.76
N THR A 177 -17.48 -12.15 8.82
CA THR A 177 -18.38 -12.47 9.93
C THR A 177 -19.71 -13.03 9.45
N ASN A 178 -20.38 -13.83 10.29
CA ASN A 178 -21.73 -14.33 10.02
C ASN A 178 -22.84 -13.43 10.60
N LEU A 179 -22.58 -12.12 10.79
CA LEU A 179 -23.56 -11.23 11.43
C LEU A 179 -24.88 -11.22 10.65
N GLY A 180 -25.98 -11.53 11.35
CA GLY A 180 -27.31 -11.59 10.72
C GLY A 180 -27.63 -12.91 10.03
N ALA A 181 -26.74 -13.89 10.06
CA ALA A 181 -27.03 -15.25 9.62
C ALA A 181 -28.22 -15.85 10.40
N THR A 182 -29.08 -16.58 9.69
CA THR A 182 -30.23 -17.31 10.26
C THR A 182 -30.10 -18.83 10.15
N GLY A 183 -28.99 -19.30 9.57
CA GLY A 183 -28.61 -20.70 9.45
C GLY A 183 -27.11 -20.83 9.23
N THR A 184 -26.65 -22.05 8.96
CA THR A 184 -25.25 -22.35 8.66
C THR A 184 -24.74 -21.56 7.46
N ILE A 185 -23.52 -21.05 7.57
CA ILE A 185 -22.77 -20.39 6.49
C ILE A 185 -21.44 -21.09 6.29
N THR A 186 -21.08 -21.35 5.04
CA THR A 186 -19.78 -21.90 4.63
C THR A 186 -19.02 -20.87 3.81
N LEU A 187 -17.84 -20.49 4.28
CA LEU A 187 -16.89 -19.65 3.57
C LEU A 187 -15.78 -20.53 3.02
N THR A 188 -15.66 -20.56 1.69
CA THR A 188 -14.66 -21.39 1.00
C THR A 188 -13.41 -20.58 0.75
N LEU A 189 -12.26 -21.08 1.19
CA LEU A 189 -10.95 -20.48 0.97
C LEU A 189 -10.46 -20.69 -0.48
N PRO A 190 -9.62 -19.77 -1.00
CA PRO A 190 -9.08 -19.91 -2.34
C PRO A 190 -8.13 -21.12 -2.46
N ALA A 191 -8.36 -21.97 -3.46
CA ALA A 191 -7.64 -23.25 -3.67
C ALA A 191 -6.15 -23.14 -4.05
N SER A 192 -5.65 -21.93 -4.36
CA SER A 192 -4.24 -21.69 -4.73
C SER A 192 -3.78 -20.34 -4.21
N ALA A 193 -4.05 -20.09 -2.94
CA ALA A 193 -3.62 -18.87 -2.26
C ALA A 193 -2.08 -18.78 -2.24
N PRO A 194 -1.49 -17.65 -2.66
CA PRO A 194 -0.06 -17.39 -2.45
C PRO A 194 0.32 -17.46 -0.97
N GLU A 195 1.55 -17.88 -0.68
CA GLU A 195 2.08 -17.88 0.70
C GLU A 195 1.90 -16.50 1.35
N GLY A 196 1.38 -16.49 2.58
CA GLY A 196 1.10 -15.25 3.33
C GLY A 196 -0.30 -14.65 3.11
N THR A 197 -1.13 -15.24 2.25
CA THR A 197 -2.57 -14.88 2.17
C THR A 197 -3.23 -15.10 3.53
N GLU A 198 -3.88 -14.08 4.08
CA GLU A 198 -4.44 -14.09 5.44
C GLU A 198 -5.95 -13.84 5.42
N PHE A 199 -6.72 -14.62 6.18
CA PHE A 199 -8.13 -14.34 6.45
C PHE A 199 -8.42 -14.41 7.95
N THR A 200 -9.30 -13.53 8.42
CA THR A 200 -9.81 -13.57 9.79
C THR A 200 -11.32 -13.84 9.77
N PHE A 201 -11.77 -14.79 10.58
CA PHE A 201 -13.16 -15.18 10.72
C PHE A 201 -13.64 -14.86 12.13
N ALA A 202 -14.86 -14.35 12.27
CA ALA A 202 -15.46 -14.08 13.56
C ALA A 202 -16.96 -14.40 13.57
N VAL A 203 -17.38 -15.19 14.56
CA VAL A 203 -18.79 -15.51 14.77
C VAL A 203 -19.47 -14.34 15.49
N GLN A 204 -20.48 -13.74 14.85
CA GLN A 204 -21.28 -12.63 15.36
C GLN A 204 -22.79 -12.92 15.40
N ALA A 205 -23.24 -13.99 14.74
CA ALA A 205 -24.54 -14.61 14.98
C ALA A 205 -24.32 -16.01 15.56
N ALA A 206 -25.18 -16.44 16.49
CA ALA A 206 -25.15 -17.78 17.08
C ALA A 206 -25.69 -18.82 16.09
N GLN A 207 -25.00 -18.96 14.97
CA GLN A 207 -25.22 -19.89 13.88
C GLN A 207 -23.86 -20.45 13.48
N GLU A 208 -23.88 -21.68 12.99
CA GLU A 208 -22.66 -22.37 12.57
C GLU A 208 -21.98 -21.62 11.41
N LEU A 209 -20.74 -21.19 11.64
CA LEU A 209 -19.84 -20.66 10.62
C LEU A 209 -18.82 -21.75 10.29
N ARG A 210 -18.73 -22.12 9.01
CA ARG A 210 -17.80 -23.11 8.48
C ARG A 210 -16.77 -22.41 7.61
N VAL A 211 -15.51 -22.81 7.76
CA VAL A 211 -14.39 -22.37 6.94
C VAL A 211 -13.86 -23.59 6.21
N ASP A 212 -14.13 -23.65 4.90
CA ASP A 212 -13.80 -24.78 4.03
C ASP A 212 -12.48 -24.49 3.28
N PRO A 213 -11.42 -25.29 3.47
CA PRO A 213 -10.17 -25.12 2.73
C PRO A 213 -10.20 -25.63 1.28
N GLY A 214 -11.34 -26.13 0.78
CA GLY A 214 -11.41 -26.80 -0.50
C GLY A 214 -10.65 -28.12 -0.41
N THR A 215 -9.63 -28.32 -1.26
CA THR A 215 -8.81 -29.55 -1.23
C THR A 215 -7.61 -29.49 -0.30
N ALA A 216 -7.39 -28.36 0.38
CA ALA A 216 -6.26 -28.14 1.28
C ALA A 216 -6.58 -28.62 2.71
N ALA A 217 -5.59 -28.59 3.60
CA ALA A 217 -5.80 -28.81 5.03
C ALA A 217 -5.73 -27.50 5.83
N ILE A 218 -6.55 -27.38 6.88
CA ILE A 218 -6.39 -26.34 7.92
C ILE A 218 -5.65 -26.96 9.09
N ARG A 219 -4.37 -26.61 9.25
CA ARG A 219 -3.50 -27.05 10.34
C ARG A 219 -3.90 -26.33 11.62
N ASP A 220 -4.63 -27.03 12.47
CA ASP A 220 -5.07 -26.57 13.79
C ASP A 220 -4.90 -27.69 14.84
N ASP A 221 -4.96 -27.36 16.12
CA ASP A 221 -4.95 -28.39 17.19
C ASP A 221 -6.22 -29.27 17.17
N SER A 222 -7.29 -28.82 16.51
CA SER A 222 -8.54 -29.58 16.31
C SER A 222 -8.44 -30.63 15.20
N GLY A 223 -7.37 -30.62 14.40
CA GLY A 223 -7.16 -31.53 13.27
C GLY A 223 -6.41 -30.85 12.13
N LEU A 224 -5.95 -31.65 11.16
CA LEU A 224 -5.26 -31.19 9.95
C LEU A 224 -5.63 -32.04 8.73
N THR A 225 -6.84 -32.59 8.72
CA THR A 225 -7.29 -33.47 7.65
C THR A 225 -7.62 -32.63 6.41
N ALA A 226 -7.13 -33.04 5.24
CA ALA A 226 -7.49 -32.37 3.99
C ALA A 226 -8.99 -32.52 3.71
N ASP A 227 -9.57 -31.57 2.99
CA ASP A 227 -10.98 -31.53 2.61
C ASP A 227 -11.97 -31.40 3.79
N LYS A 228 -11.46 -31.07 4.98
CA LYS A 228 -12.27 -30.91 6.20
C LYS A 228 -12.35 -29.45 6.61
N TYR A 229 -13.58 -28.94 6.75
CA TYR A 229 -13.82 -27.59 7.22
C TYR A 229 -13.56 -27.47 8.73
N LYS A 230 -13.28 -26.24 9.18
CA LYS A 230 -13.34 -25.85 10.60
C LYS A 230 -14.65 -25.15 10.88
N THR A 231 -15.23 -25.36 12.04
CA THR A 231 -16.50 -24.74 12.42
C THR A 231 -16.56 -24.25 13.86
N ALA A 232 -17.36 -23.22 14.07
CA ALA A 232 -17.66 -22.56 15.33
C ALA A 232 -19.10 -22.03 15.29
N ASP A 233 -19.78 -21.92 16.43
CA ASP A 233 -21.19 -21.52 16.51
C ASP A 233 -21.50 -20.52 17.65
N ALA A 234 -20.52 -20.21 18.49
CA ALA A 234 -20.67 -19.27 19.59
C ALA A 234 -20.20 -17.86 19.21
N ILE A 235 -21.01 -16.85 19.56
CA ILE A 235 -20.67 -15.45 19.31
C ILE A 235 -19.35 -15.09 20.04
N GLY A 236 -18.42 -14.48 19.30
CA GLY A 236 -17.10 -14.07 19.81
C GLY A 236 -15.99 -15.09 19.56
N GLU A 237 -16.30 -16.23 18.94
CA GLU A 237 -15.29 -17.17 18.46
C GLU A 237 -14.61 -16.62 17.19
N CYS A 238 -13.28 -16.66 17.16
CA CYS A 238 -12.48 -16.08 16.09
C CYS A 238 -11.36 -17.03 15.65
N LEU A 239 -11.05 -17.02 14.36
CA LEU A 239 -9.99 -17.82 13.75
C LEU A 239 -9.25 -16.98 12.71
N THR A 240 -7.92 -16.95 12.77
CA THR A 240 -7.08 -16.33 11.74
C THR A 240 -6.21 -17.40 11.10
N LEU A 241 -6.32 -17.49 9.77
CA LEU A 241 -5.61 -18.46 8.94
C LEU A 241 -4.65 -17.75 8.00
N VAL A 242 -3.48 -18.34 7.78
CA VAL A 242 -2.50 -17.88 6.80
C VAL A 242 -2.10 -19.04 5.89
N ALA A 243 -2.09 -18.82 4.58
CA ALA A 243 -1.62 -19.79 3.60
C ALA A 243 -0.11 -20.04 3.76
N ASP A 244 0.29 -21.31 3.87
CA ASP A 244 1.67 -21.74 3.95
C ASP A 244 2.26 -22.06 2.56
N SER A 245 3.57 -22.33 2.51
CA SER A 245 4.27 -22.67 1.27
C SER A 245 3.86 -24.01 0.65
N ASN A 246 3.07 -24.84 1.35
CA ASN A 246 2.60 -26.15 0.89
C ASN A 246 1.20 -26.07 0.25
N GLY A 247 0.58 -24.89 0.25
CA GLY A 247 -0.81 -24.73 -0.17
C GLY A 247 -1.83 -25.14 0.90
N ASP A 248 -1.38 -25.33 2.15
CA ASP A 248 -2.24 -25.56 3.31
C ASP A 248 -2.44 -24.24 4.08
N TRP A 249 -3.34 -24.26 5.06
CA TRP A 249 -3.63 -23.11 5.92
C TRP A 249 -3.12 -23.36 7.34
N ALA A 250 -2.33 -22.43 7.87
CA ALA A 250 -1.87 -22.45 9.25
C ALA A 250 -2.75 -21.57 10.14
N THR A 251 -3.18 -22.10 11.28
CA THR A 251 -3.86 -21.31 12.31
C THR A 251 -2.85 -20.49 13.10
N ILE A 252 -2.90 -19.16 13.00
CA ILE A 252 -1.96 -18.26 13.68
C ILE A 252 -2.58 -17.53 14.88
N ALA A 253 -3.91 -17.42 14.91
CA ALA A 253 -4.64 -16.93 16.06
C ALA A 253 -5.99 -17.64 16.15
N LYS A 254 -6.39 -17.99 17.37
CA LYS A 254 -7.66 -18.65 17.64
C LYS A 254 -8.20 -18.20 19.00
N HIS A 255 -9.49 -17.91 19.05
CA HIS A 255 -10.23 -17.63 20.26
C HIS A 255 -11.55 -18.40 20.24
N GLY A 256 -11.88 -19.07 21.36
CA GLY A 256 -13.04 -19.95 21.43
C GLY A 256 -12.80 -21.36 20.91
N MET A 257 -13.88 -22.10 20.68
CA MET A 257 -13.84 -23.49 20.23
C MET A 257 -14.11 -23.58 18.73
N TRP A 258 -13.05 -23.91 17.98
CA TRP A 258 -13.18 -24.31 16.58
C TRP A 258 -12.92 -25.81 16.48
N THR A 259 -13.81 -26.54 15.83
CA THR A 259 -13.70 -28.00 15.64
C THR A 259 -13.58 -28.34 14.17
N GLU A 260 -12.88 -29.43 13.87
CA GLU A 260 -12.88 -30.05 12.54
C GLU A 260 -14.19 -30.81 12.29
N GLU A 261 -14.62 -30.89 11.04
CA GLU A 261 -15.69 -31.81 10.63
C GLU A 261 -15.34 -33.26 11.05
N ALA A 262 -16.34 -33.95 11.62
CA ALA A 262 -16.22 -35.34 12.07
C ALA A 262 -15.99 -36.38 10.95
#